data_AF-A0A7Y2IMA1-F1
#
_entry.id   AF-A0A7Y2IMA1-F1
#
_cell.length_a   1.000
_cell.length_b   1.000
_cell.length_c   1.000
_cell.angle_alpha   90.00
_cell.angle_beta   90.00
_cell.angle_gamma   90.00
#
_symmetry.space_group_name_H-M   'P 1'
#
loop_
_entity.id
_entity.type
_entity.pdbx_description
1 polymer ?
#
loop_
_entity_poly.entity_id
_entity_poly.type
_entity_poly.pdbx_seq_one_letter_code
_entity_poly.pdbx_strand_id
1 'polypeptide(L)'
;MLRRRRSKIAVDTALLVGFLTEFITREGPDYGVHSWVGILLVPVIALHLLGNAAWIRRVTARGRTDREFALAVLNAVLGLLTAVCIVTGFPIWLEWSDAGAWPITHTITGFLCIILMFMHLWRNRSRIGQLAAVR
;
A
#
# COMPACT_ATOMS: atom_id res chain seq x y z
N MET A 1 4.71 -0.27 25.63
CA MET A 1 4.35 0.68 24.54
C MET A 1 5.43 0.79 23.45
N LEU A 2 6.72 0.85 23.81
CA LEU A 2 7.85 0.96 22.87
C LEU A 2 7.88 -0.11 21.77
N ARG A 3 7.65 -1.39 22.13
CA ARG A 3 7.65 -2.53 21.20
C ARG A 3 6.58 -2.41 20.11
N ARG A 4 5.33 -2.06 20.48
CA ARG A 4 4.23 -1.83 19.52
C ARG A 4 4.54 -0.67 18.57
N ARG A 5 5.21 0.38 19.06
CA ARG A 5 5.62 1.53 18.25
C ARG A 5 6.70 1.16 17.23
N ARG A 6 7.74 0.44 17.66
CA ARG A 6 8.80 -0.06 16.76
C ARG A 6 8.24 -0.97 15.68
N SER A 7 7.33 -1.88 16.03
CA SER A 7 6.65 -2.74 15.04
C SER A 7 5.84 -1.93 14.03
N LYS A 8 5.13 -0.88 14.47
CA LYS A 8 4.38 -0.01 13.56
C LYS A 8 5.30 0.73 12.58
N ILE A 9 6.40 1.30 13.07
CA ILE A 9 7.40 1.97 12.22
C ILE A 9 7.99 0.98 11.21
N ALA A 10 8.36 -0.22 11.65
CA ALA A 10 8.92 -1.24 10.78
C ALA A 10 7.95 -1.64 9.64
N VAL A 11 6.67 -1.82 9.95
CA VAL A 11 5.64 -2.14 8.94
C VAL A 11 5.42 -0.97 7.98
N ASP A 12 5.33 0.26 8.49
CA ASP A 12 5.11 1.45 7.65
C ASP A 12 6.33 1.72 6.74
N THR A 13 7.55 1.51 7.24
CA THR A 13 8.78 1.57 6.44
C THR A 13 8.85 0.45 5.41
N ALA A 14 8.48 -0.78 5.78
CA ALA A 14 8.45 -1.91 4.86
C ALA A 14 7.45 -1.68 3.71
N LEU A 15 6.29 -1.08 4.01
CA LEU A 15 5.33 -0.67 2.97
C LEU A 15 5.93 0.39 2.05
N LEU A 16 6.52 1.46 2.61
CA LEU A 16 7.14 2.51 1.80
C LEU A 16 8.23 1.92 0.88
N VAL A 17 9.15 1.14 1.44
CA VAL A 17 10.23 0.52 0.68
C VAL A 17 9.67 -0.41 -0.37
N GLY A 18 8.74 -1.30 -0.02
CA GLY A 18 8.18 -2.25 -0.98
C GLY A 18 7.44 -1.58 -2.13
N PHE A 19 6.65 -0.53 -1.89
CA PHE A 19 6.00 0.24 -2.96
C PHE A 19 7.00 0.98 -3.86
N LEU A 20 8.10 1.50 -3.30
CA LEU A 20 9.17 2.09 -4.10
C LEU A 20 9.93 1.03 -4.90
N THR A 21 10.22 -0.12 -4.31
CA THR A 21 10.88 -1.24 -4.98
C THR A 21 10.03 -1.75 -6.13
N GLU A 22 8.73 -1.98 -5.92
CA GLU A 22 7.75 -2.33 -6.98
C GLU A 22 7.86 -1.42 -8.20
N PHE A 23 7.93 -0.11 -7.96
CA PHE A 23 8.05 0.89 -9.03
C PHE A 23 9.39 0.82 -9.75
N ILE A 24 10.50 0.72 -9.01
CA ILE A 24 11.84 0.66 -9.61
C ILE A 24 12.03 -0.64 -10.41
N THR A 25 11.58 -1.77 -9.87
CA THR A 25 11.78 -3.08 -10.49
C THR A 25 10.89 -3.29 -11.71
N ARG A 26 9.75 -2.58 -11.82
CA ARG A 26 8.92 -2.58 -13.02
C ARG A 26 9.69 -2.13 -14.27
N GLU A 27 10.52 -1.09 -14.12
CA GLU A 27 11.36 -0.55 -15.19
C GLU A 27 12.71 -1.29 -15.30
N GLY A 28 12.90 -2.33 -14.48
CA GLY A 28 14.12 -3.12 -14.43
C GLY A 28 14.19 -4.19 -15.54
N PRO A 29 15.38 -4.76 -15.77
CA PRO A 29 15.60 -5.77 -16.81
C PRO A 29 14.95 -7.13 -16.48
N ASP A 30 14.58 -7.38 -15.23
CA ASP A 30 13.95 -8.61 -14.76
C ASP A 30 12.60 -8.34 -14.11
N TYR A 31 11.53 -8.64 -14.85
CA TYR A 31 10.15 -8.48 -14.39
C TYR A 31 9.80 -9.44 -13.24
N GLY A 32 10.53 -10.55 -13.09
CA GLY A 32 10.30 -11.51 -12.00
C GLY A 32 10.54 -10.89 -10.62
N VAL A 33 11.50 -9.95 -10.50
CA VAL A 33 11.75 -9.23 -9.24
C VAL A 33 10.54 -8.38 -8.85
N HIS A 34 9.90 -7.70 -9.81
CA HIS A 34 8.67 -6.94 -9.57
C HIS A 34 7.57 -7.85 -9.02
N SER A 35 7.30 -8.98 -9.68
CA SER A 35 6.28 -9.93 -9.23
C SER A 35 6.52 -10.47 -7.81
N TRP A 36 7.77 -10.80 -7.46
CA TRP A 36 8.11 -11.27 -6.12
C TRP A 36 7.91 -10.20 -5.04
N VAL A 37 8.28 -8.95 -5.33
CA VAL A 37 8.08 -7.84 -4.39
C VAL A 37 6.59 -7.62 -4.14
N GLY A 38 5.76 -7.68 -5.18
CA GLY A 38 4.30 -7.57 -5.08
C GLY A 38 3.68 -8.66 -4.21
N ILE A 39 4.13 -9.91 -4.39
CA ILE A 39 3.70 -11.05 -3.55
C ILE A 39 4.09 -10.82 -2.09
N LEU A 40 5.33 -10.37 -1.83
CA LEU A 40 5.82 -10.12 -0.47
C LEU A 40 5.15 -8.92 0.20
N LEU A 41 4.62 -7.97 -0.56
CA LEU A 41 3.85 -6.84 -0.02
C LEU A 41 2.50 -7.26 0.56
N VAL A 42 1.86 -8.31 0.04
CA VAL A 42 0.55 -8.79 0.52
C VAL A 42 0.52 -9.03 2.04
N PRO A 43 1.42 -9.85 2.63
CA PRO A 43 1.43 -10.05 4.08
C PRO A 43 1.77 -8.77 4.86
N VAL A 44 2.61 -7.88 4.32
CA VAL A 44 2.94 -6.60 4.98
C VAL A 44 1.72 -5.69 5.03
N ILE A 45 0.94 -5.60 3.95
CA ILE A 45 -0.34 -4.88 3.90
C ILE A 45 -1.32 -5.48 4.90
N ALA A 46 -1.44 -6.82 4.96
CA ALA A 46 -2.32 -7.48 5.93
C ALA A 46 -1.93 -7.14 7.37
N LEU A 47 -0.65 -7.19 7.72
CA LEU A 47 -0.14 -6.79 9.04
C LEU A 47 -0.42 -5.31 9.34
N HIS A 48 -0.28 -4.43 8.35
CA HIS A 48 -0.61 -3.01 8.50
C HIS A 48 -2.10 -2.79 8.79
N LEU A 49 -2.99 -3.46 8.04
CA LEU A 49 -4.43 -3.36 8.25
C LEU A 49 -4.85 -3.89 9.64
N LEU A 50 -4.33 -5.05 10.04
CA LEU A 50 -4.58 -5.63 11.36
C LEU A 50 -4.06 -4.72 12.48
N GLY A 51 -2.86 -4.16 12.32
CA GLY A 51 -2.26 -3.22 13.26
C GLY A 51 -3.05 -1.91 13.42
N ASN A 52 -3.88 -1.56 12.44
CA ASN A 52 -4.72 -0.36 12.46
C ASN A 52 -6.23 -0.67 12.63
N ALA A 53 -6.62 -1.90 12.96
CA ALA A 53 -8.04 -2.31 13.04
C ALA A 53 -8.90 -1.46 13.99
N ALA A 54 -8.36 -1.03 15.13
CA ALA A 54 -9.07 -0.14 16.06
C ALA A 54 -9.31 1.26 15.47
N TRP A 55 -8.34 1.78 14.71
CA TRP A 55 -8.46 3.05 14.00
C TRP A 55 -9.52 2.94 12.89
N ILE A 56 -9.47 1.86 12.10
CA ILE A 56 -10.45 1.59 11.03
C ILE A 56 -11.85 1.56 11.63
N ARG A 57 -12.10 0.73 12.66
CA ARG A 57 -13.42 0.65 13.31
C ARG A 57 -13.92 2.00 13.79
N ARG A 58 -13.06 2.81 14.42
CA ARG A 58 -13.43 4.14 14.92
C ARG A 58 -13.84 5.07 13.78
N VAL A 59 -13.04 5.15 12.72
CA VAL A 59 -13.33 6.03 11.58
C VAL A 59 -14.57 5.56 10.82
N THR A 60 -14.75 4.25 10.65
CA THR A 60 -15.96 3.68 10.05
C THR A 60 -17.21 4.01 10.86
N ALA A 61 -17.16 3.87 12.19
CA ALA A 61 -18.32 4.15 13.06
C ALA A 61 -18.72 5.63 13.06
N ARG A 62 -17.74 6.54 12.95
CA ARG A 62 -17.98 7.99 12.96
C ARG A 62 -18.18 8.57 11.57
N GLY A 63 -17.79 7.85 10.52
CA GLY A 63 -17.93 8.27 9.13
C GLY A 63 -17.37 9.67 8.88
N ARG A 64 -18.12 10.50 8.16
CA ARG A 64 -17.75 11.88 7.80
C ARG A 64 -17.51 12.82 8.99
N THR A 65 -17.95 12.44 10.20
CA THR A 65 -17.73 13.23 11.42
C THR A 65 -16.37 12.97 12.06
N ASP A 66 -15.65 11.91 11.66
CA ASP A 66 -14.28 11.68 12.11
C ASP A 66 -13.32 12.62 11.37
N ARG A 67 -12.47 13.31 12.12
CA ARG A 67 -11.42 14.18 11.56
C ARG A 67 -10.45 13.45 10.61
N GLU A 68 -10.37 12.12 10.70
CA GLU A 68 -9.52 11.28 9.87
C GLU A 68 -10.25 10.61 8.70
N PHE A 69 -11.53 10.92 8.48
CA PHE A 69 -12.34 10.31 7.43
C PHE A 69 -11.69 10.42 6.05
N ALA A 70 -11.16 11.60 5.70
CA ALA A 70 -10.52 11.82 4.42
C ALA A 70 -9.24 10.97 4.23
N LEU A 71 -8.54 10.62 5.33
CA LEU A 71 -7.40 9.70 5.29
C LEU A 71 -7.87 8.25 5.17
N ALA A 72 -8.98 7.88 5.81
CA ALA A 72 -9.58 6.55 5.65
C ALA A 72 -10.08 6.30 4.23
N VAL A 73 -10.72 7.29 3.60
CA VAL A 73 -11.12 7.19 2.18
C VAL A 73 -9.88 7.00 1.31
N LEU A 74 -8.83 7.79 1.51
CA LEU A 74 -7.58 7.64 0.76
C LEU A 74 -6.99 6.24 0.89
N ASN A 75 -6.93 5.69 2.11
CA ASN A 75 -6.42 4.35 2.37
C ASN A 75 -7.31 3.26 1.76
N ALA A 76 -8.63 3.44 1.79
CA ALA A 76 -9.57 2.50 1.20
C ALA A 76 -9.42 2.45 -0.33
N VAL A 77 -9.29 3.61 -0.98
CA VAL A 77 -9.05 3.69 -2.44
C VAL A 77 -7.68 3.09 -2.78
N LEU A 78 -6.63 3.42 -2.03
CA LEU A 78 -5.30 2.83 -2.23
C LEU A 78 -5.33 1.30 -2.06
N GLY A 79 -6.02 0.80 -1.02
CA GLY A 79 -6.18 -0.63 -0.78
C GLY A 79 -6.94 -1.34 -1.91
N LEU A 80 -8.01 -0.72 -2.42
CA LEU A 80 -8.77 -1.23 -3.56
C LEU A 80 -7.90 -1.32 -4.82
N LEU A 81 -7.19 -0.25 -5.17
CA LEU A 81 -6.30 -0.25 -6.34
C LEU A 81 -5.16 -1.25 -6.20
N THR A 82 -4.62 -1.42 -4.99
CA THR A 82 -3.58 -2.42 -4.72
C THR A 82 -4.13 -3.84 -4.91
N ALA A 83 -5.35 -4.12 -4.44
CA ALA A 83 -6.01 -5.40 -4.67
C ALA A 83 -6.22 -5.66 -6.17
N VAL A 84 -6.63 -4.65 -6.94
CA VAL A 84 -6.74 -4.77 -8.40
C VAL A 84 -5.37 -5.04 -9.04
N CYS A 85 -4.29 -4.38 -8.61
CA CYS A 85 -2.94 -4.66 -9.11
C CYS A 85 -2.54 -6.12 -8.87
N ILE A 86 -2.81 -6.66 -7.68
CA ILE A 86 -2.50 -8.07 -7.35
C ILE A 86 -3.31 -9.02 -8.25
N VAL A 87 -4.61 -8.78 -8.39
CA VAL A 87 -5.51 -9.64 -9.19
C VAL A 87 -5.16 -9.60 -10.68
N THR A 88 -4.75 -8.44 -11.20
CA THR A 88 -4.36 -8.29 -12.61
C THR A 88 -2.91 -8.74 -12.87
N GLY A 89 -2.02 -8.65 -11.88
CA GLY A 89 -0.62 -9.03 -11.99
C GLY A 89 -0.39 -10.54 -12.03
N PHE A 90 -1.20 -11.33 -11.30
CA PHE A 90 -1.08 -12.80 -11.29
C PHE A 90 -1.29 -13.43 -12.68
N PRO A 91 -2.37 -13.12 -13.42
CA PRO A 91 -2.58 -13.64 -14.77
C PRO A 91 -1.50 -13.21 -15.76
N ILE A 92 -0.96 -11.98 -15.63
CA ILE A 92 0.13 -11.48 -16.47
C ILE A 92 1.40 -12.29 -16.19
N TRP A 93 1.76 -12.45 -14.92
CA TRP A 93 2.98 -13.14 -14.51
C TRP A 93 3.00 -14.62 -14.90
N LEU A 94 1.84 -15.28 -14.85
CA LEU A 94 1.70 -16.69 -15.20
C LEU A 94 1.37 -16.92 -16.68
N GLU A 95 1.34 -15.86 -17.49
CA GLU A 95 0.99 -15.91 -18.92
C GLU A 95 -0.35 -16.60 -19.18
N TRP A 96 -1.31 -16.45 -18.26
CA TRP A 96 -2.60 -17.16 -18.28
C TRP A 96 -3.63 -16.55 -19.25
N SER A 97 -3.35 -15.36 -19.79
CA SER A 97 -4.29 -14.67 -20.67
C SER A 97 -3.60 -13.67 -21.59
N ASP A 98 -3.87 -13.78 -22.89
CA ASP A 98 -3.45 -12.81 -23.92
C ASP A 98 -4.35 -11.57 -23.99
N ALA A 99 -5.30 -11.42 -23.05
CA ALA A 99 -6.23 -10.29 -23.07
C ALA A 99 -5.48 -8.99 -22.74
N GLY A 100 -5.36 -8.11 -23.73
CA GLY A 100 -4.69 -6.80 -23.59
C GLY A 100 -5.29 -5.87 -22.52
N ALA A 101 -6.48 -6.19 -21.98
CA ALA A 101 -7.07 -5.46 -20.87
C ALA A 101 -6.27 -5.62 -19.56
N TRP A 102 -5.69 -6.80 -19.27
CA TRP A 102 -4.98 -7.03 -18.02
C TRP A 102 -3.75 -6.12 -17.85
N PRO A 103 -2.83 -6.05 -18.83
CA PRO A 103 -1.64 -5.19 -18.71
C PRO A 103 -1.99 -3.70 -18.63
N ILE A 104 -3.02 -3.26 -19.36
CA ILE A 104 -3.51 -1.87 -19.32
C ILE A 104 -4.08 -1.54 -17.95
N THR A 105 -5.00 -2.36 -17.43
CA THR A 105 -5.58 -2.15 -16.10
C THR A 105 -4.49 -2.17 -15.03
N HIS A 106 -3.61 -3.18 -15.03
CA HIS A 106 -2.52 -3.32 -14.08
C HIS A 106 -1.61 -2.08 -14.07
N THR A 107 -1.26 -1.57 -15.25
CA THR A 107 -0.44 -0.37 -15.40
C THR A 107 -1.12 0.88 -14.85
N ILE A 108 -2.38 1.13 -15.24
CA ILE A 108 -3.13 2.30 -14.78
C ILE A 108 -3.30 2.27 -13.26
N THR A 109 -3.71 1.13 -12.71
CA THR A 109 -3.90 0.99 -11.26
C THR A 109 -2.58 1.10 -10.50
N GLY A 110 -1.48 0.58 -11.06
CA GLY A 110 -0.14 0.73 -10.49
C GLY A 110 0.30 2.19 -10.37
N PHE A 111 0.13 2.97 -11.44
CA PHE A 111 0.41 4.42 -11.40
C PHE A 111 -0.45 5.16 -10.39
N LEU A 112 -1.74 4.86 -10.34
CA LEU A 112 -2.64 5.46 -9.35
C LEU A 112 -2.24 5.10 -7.91
N CYS A 113 -1.86 3.83 -7.65
CA CYS A 113 -1.34 3.39 -6.36
C CYS A 113 -0.14 4.23 -5.91
N ILE A 114 0.81 4.50 -6.81
CA ILE A 114 2.00 5.31 -6.52
C ILE A 114 1.60 6.73 -6.11
N ILE A 115 0.74 7.38 -6.90
CA ILE A 115 0.26 8.74 -6.60
C ILE A 115 -0.42 8.78 -5.24
N LEU A 116 -1.34 7.84 -4.97
CA LEU A 116 -2.05 7.78 -3.70
C LEU A 116 -1.14 7.44 -2.53
N MET A 117 -0.08 6.66 -2.74
CA MET A 117 0.93 6.38 -1.71
C MET A 117 1.68 7.65 -1.32
N PHE A 118 2.13 8.47 -2.28
CA PHE A 118 2.72 9.77 -1.97
C PHE A 118 1.75 10.68 -1.22
N MET A 119 0.48 10.72 -1.63
CA MET A 119 -0.56 11.49 -0.92
C MET A 119 -0.77 10.97 0.51
N HIS A 120 -0.74 9.65 0.71
CA HIS A 120 -0.87 9.02 2.02
C HIS A 120 0.28 9.42 2.94
N LEU A 121 1.52 9.30 2.46
CA LEU A 121 2.73 9.67 3.21
C LEU A 121 2.71 11.16 3.55
N TRP A 122 2.36 12.02 2.59
CA TRP A 122 2.24 13.45 2.82
C TRP A 122 1.21 13.79 3.89
N ARG A 123 0.03 13.14 3.88
CA ARG A 123 -0.99 13.33 4.92
C ARG A 123 -0.58 12.78 6.28
N ASN A 124 0.29 11.78 6.32
CA ASN A 124 0.83 11.21 7.56
C ASN A 124 2.18 11.81 8.01
N ARG A 125 2.74 12.79 7.29
CA ARG A 125 4.10 13.34 7.52
C ARG A 125 4.38 13.75 8.97
N SER A 126 3.41 14.38 9.64
CA SER A 126 3.55 14.83 11.03
C SER A 126 3.58 13.66 12.01
N ARG A 127 2.82 12.59 11.75
CA ARG A 127 2.86 11.36 12.55
C ARG A 127 4.14 10.58 12.34
N ILE A 128 4.62 10.52 11.10
CA ILE A 128 5.91 9.91 10.75
C ILE A 128 7.03 10.68 11.46
N GLY A 129 7.03 12.00 11.40
CA GLY A 129 7.98 12.85 12.12
C GLY A 129 7.94 12.64 13.64
N GLN A 130 6.75 12.57 14.24
CA GLN A 130 6.60 12.25 15.67
C GLN A 130 7.09 10.83 16.02
N LEU A 131 6.86 9.85 15.14
CA LEU A 131 7.34 8.49 15.30
C LEU A 131 8.88 8.43 15.25
N ALA A 132 9.52 9.24 14.42
CA ALA A 132 10.97 9.33 14.25
C ALA A 132 11.69 10.20 15.31
N ALA A 133 11.02 11.23 15.85
CA ALA A 133 11.65 12.25 16.69
C ALA A 133 11.79 11.87 18.18
N VAL A 134 11.14 10.80 18.66
CA VAL A 134 11.30 10.37 20.05
C VAL A 134 12.50 9.45 20.14
N ARG A 135 13.65 10.06 20.48
CA ARG A 135 14.83 9.39 21.03
C ARG A 135 14.51 8.82 22.41
#